data_AF-A0A3M7E6H3-F1
#
_entry.id   AF-A0A3M7E6H3-F1
#
_cell.length_a   1.000
_cell.length_b   1.000
_cell.length_c   1.000
_cell.angle_alpha   90.00
_cell.angle_beta   90.00
_cell.angle_gamma   90.00
#
_symmetry.space_group_name_H-M   'P 1'
#
loop_
_entity.id
_entity.type
_entity.pdbx_description
1 polymer ?
#
loop_
_entity_poly.entity_id
_entity_poly.type
_entity_poly.pdbx_seq_one_letter_code
_entity_poly.pdbx_strand_id
1 'polypeptide(L)'
;MAANPPLPASTPDGSMTRRDRPWLAPYNRKLRNLTCLSIRNLSLTPTPTGRTRKKTIDDDAVPNTLTSPAKLVALREQRGLAHSHSSSDLRTVSEHDTDAQENGRNGNGSPVKANGAPKAPQRPTIGRMRRRSTLEWVNATPQTRQEKLEAVVKSRLADVFFSIHVDGVEEPVYVSEVVDSTMDPTFCHIDWSACGPGVLRLGTLTVRVWARSDNLAGWRQLLELALCLRELHYLGKSLDQFHHRLPANAVIFHLSDGIYTAFPSISDYAPPPVAPLARTMTSRVLPTASFDALLRLSKLDESIQDALATRNKIAADLEALLETNKSPLIERDQVAEAEDRLKTIEYAKKTVEKQIEKARKQKAERRELLSRRREFMQQDLQKRKAQSEEMANGRPELPHFRSEHEIRQTAIANQRRRICEDLHTIYPIKPIPGKSLAFTIRGLH
;
A
#
# COMPACT_ATOMS: atom_id res chain seq x y z
N MET A 1 2.36 27.48 59.93
CA MET A 1 1.19 26.83 59.30
C MET A 1 0.15 27.89 59.05
N ALA A 2 0.05 28.38 57.81
CA ALA A 2 -1.01 29.29 57.39
C ALA A 2 -1.51 28.78 56.04
N ALA A 3 -2.82 28.52 55.98
CA ALA A 3 -3.50 27.83 54.90
C ALA A 3 -3.56 28.68 53.62
N ASN A 4 -3.30 28.04 52.48
CA ASN A 4 -3.58 28.62 51.17
C ASN A 4 -5.10 28.77 50.98
N PRO A 5 -5.60 29.90 50.46
CA PRO A 5 -7.00 30.05 50.11
C PRO A 5 -7.35 29.17 48.88
N PRO A 6 -8.60 28.69 48.76
CA PRO A 6 -9.00 27.81 47.68
C PRO A 6 -9.11 28.57 46.36
N LEU A 7 -8.71 27.90 45.28
CA LEU A 7 -8.89 28.32 43.89
C LEU A 7 -10.40 28.52 43.58
N PRO A 8 -10.81 29.60 42.90
CA PRO A 8 -12.20 29.79 42.53
C PRO A 8 -12.62 28.77 41.47
N ALA A 9 -13.77 28.15 41.72
CA ALA A 9 -14.43 27.19 40.85
C ALA A 9 -14.73 27.81 39.47
N SER A 10 -14.46 27.03 38.41
CA SER A 10 -14.84 27.34 37.04
C SER A 10 -16.37 27.39 36.91
N THR A 11 -16.92 28.58 36.73
CA THR A 11 -18.30 28.80 36.32
C THR A 11 -18.52 28.30 34.88
N PRO A 12 -19.56 27.50 34.61
CA PRO A 12 -19.93 27.07 33.27
C PRO A 12 -20.86 28.12 32.66
N ASP A 13 -20.33 29.31 32.37
CA ASP A 13 -21.08 30.33 31.63
C ASP A 13 -20.20 30.86 30.51
N GLY A 14 -20.65 30.63 29.27
CA GLY A 14 -19.95 30.94 28.02
C GLY A 14 -19.89 32.44 27.71
N SER A 15 -19.49 33.27 28.68
CA SER A 15 -19.21 34.68 28.45
C SER A 15 -17.79 34.82 27.92
N MET A 16 -17.65 35.12 26.62
CA MET A 16 -16.35 35.49 26.04
C MET A 16 -15.74 36.65 26.83
N THR A 17 -14.48 36.51 27.23
CA THR A 17 -13.80 37.57 27.95
C THR A 17 -13.72 38.81 27.07
N ARG A 18 -13.63 40.01 27.67
CA ARG A 18 -13.55 41.29 26.93
C ARG A 18 -12.41 41.33 25.89
N ARG A 19 -11.44 40.42 26.02
CA ARG A 19 -10.29 40.25 25.14
C ARG A 19 -10.58 39.45 23.88
N ASP A 20 -11.70 38.74 23.78
CA ASP A 20 -12.02 37.87 22.63
C ASP A 20 -13.09 38.50 21.72
N ARG A 21 -13.16 39.84 21.70
CA ARG A 21 -14.13 40.60 20.90
C ARG A 21 -13.45 41.19 19.66
N PRO A 22 -14.14 41.26 18.51
CA PRO A 22 -13.62 41.95 17.35
C PRO A 22 -13.45 43.44 17.66
N TRP A 23 -12.27 43.99 17.37
CA TRP A 23 -11.98 45.41 17.54
C TRP A 23 -12.41 46.22 16.31
N LEU A 24 -12.50 45.57 15.14
CA LEU A 24 -13.02 46.17 13.92
C LEU A 24 -14.54 45.99 13.85
N ALA A 25 -15.24 47.12 13.98
CA ALA A 25 -16.66 47.16 13.71
C ALA A 25 -16.95 46.76 12.23
N PRO A 26 -18.08 46.09 11.94
CA PRO A 26 -18.38 45.58 10.59
C PRO A 26 -18.20 46.62 9.48
N TYR A 27 -18.62 47.87 9.70
CA TYR A 27 -18.50 48.97 8.74
C TYR A 27 -17.07 49.43 8.47
N ASN A 28 -16.14 49.17 9.39
CA ASN A 28 -14.72 49.53 9.29
C ASN A 28 -13.86 48.44 8.65
N ARG A 29 -14.42 47.26 8.35
CA ARG A 29 -13.68 46.16 7.70
C ARG A 29 -13.45 46.48 6.23
N LYS A 30 -12.21 46.81 5.88
CA LYS A 30 -11.75 47.18 4.54
C LYS A 30 -10.65 46.25 4.06
N LEU A 31 -10.32 46.30 2.77
CA LEU A 31 -9.23 45.50 2.18
C LEU A 31 -7.89 45.69 2.89
N ARG A 32 -7.54 46.93 3.29
CA ARG A 32 -6.33 47.20 4.11
C ARG A 32 -6.27 46.45 5.45
N ASN A 33 -7.39 45.93 5.94
CA ASN A 33 -7.43 45.18 7.19
C ASN A 33 -7.23 43.69 6.96
N LEU A 34 -7.39 43.19 5.73
CA LEU A 34 -7.16 41.79 5.39
C LEU A 34 -5.65 41.56 5.32
N THR A 35 -5.14 40.68 6.18
CA THR A 35 -3.70 40.40 6.30
C THR A 35 -3.33 39.08 5.65
N CYS A 36 -4.19 38.07 5.74
CA CYS A 36 -3.92 36.73 5.24
C CYS A 36 -5.24 36.01 4.94
N LEU A 37 -5.17 35.00 4.09
CA LEU A 37 -6.27 34.08 3.80
C LEU A 37 -5.78 32.66 4.08
N SER A 38 -6.66 31.81 4.60
CA SER A 38 -6.40 30.37 4.68
C SER A 38 -7.65 29.59 4.30
N ILE A 39 -7.48 28.41 3.73
CA ILE A 39 -8.59 27.54 3.35
C ILE A 39 -8.50 26.28 4.20
N ARG A 40 -9.64 25.81 4.70
CA ARG A 40 -9.72 24.56 5.47
C ARG A 40 -10.61 23.54 4.78
N ASN A 41 -10.28 22.27 4.98
CA ASN A 41 -11.01 21.11 4.46
C ASN A 41 -11.18 21.19 2.93
N LEU A 42 -10.08 21.41 2.20
CA LEU A 42 -10.09 21.45 0.74
C LEU A 42 -10.70 20.16 0.18
N SER A 43 -11.65 20.30 -0.73
CA SER A 43 -12.35 19.21 -1.40
C SER A 43 -12.50 19.53 -2.87
N LEU A 44 -11.90 18.69 -3.71
CA LEU A 44 -11.90 18.83 -5.18
C LEU A 44 -13.19 18.33 -5.84
N THR A 45 -14.08 17.69 -5.08
CA THR A 45 -15.38 17.26 -5.60
C THR A 45 -16.33 18.44 -5.65
N PRO A 46 -16.99 18.71 -6.80
CA PRO A 46 -17.96 19.78 -6.88
C PRO A 46 -19.09 19.52 -5.89
N THR A 47 -19.31 20.45 -4.96
CA THR A 47 -20.42 20.40 -4.00
C THR A 47 -21.74 20.44 -4.78
N PRO A 48 -22.57 19.38 -4.76
CA PRO A 48 -23.90 19.47 -5.34
C PRO A 48 -24.74 20.37 -4.44
N THR A 49 -25.07 21.56 -4.94
CA THR A 49 -26.04 22.45 -4.33
C THR A 49 -27.38 21.71 -4.20
N GLY A 50 -27.79 21.38 -2.97
CA GLY A 50 -29.18 20.99 -2.68
C GLY A 50 -29.48 19.57 -2.19
N ARG A 51 -28.51 18.76 -1.69
CA ARG A 51 -28.86 17.52 -0.97
C ARG A 51 -28.64 17.64 0.54
N THR A 52 -29.75 17.57 1.28
CA THR A 52 -29.77 17.37 2.73
C THR A 52 -28.86 16.21 3.11
N ARG A 53 -27.94 16.50 4.04
CA ARG A 53 -26.88 15.67 4.60
C ARG A 53 -27.37 14.26 4.96
N LYS A 54 -27.32 13.31 4.02
CA LYS A 54 -27.23 11.88 4.34
C LYS A 54 -25.75 11.55 4.52
N LYS A 55 -25.44 10.86 5.63
CA LYS A 55 -24.11 10.44 6.10
C LYS A 55 -23.11 10.23 4.95
N THR A 56 -21.94 10.82 5.07
CA THR A 56 -20.79 10.58 4.19
C THR A 56 -20.43 9.10 4.22
N ILE A 57 -20.55 8.43 3.07
CA ILE A 57 -20.36 6.97 2.88
C ILE A 57 -18.87 6.64 2.70
N ASP A 58 -17.97 7.64 2.67
CA ASP A 58 -16.64 7.47 2.08
C ASP A 58 -15.60 6.86 3.03
N ASP A 59 -15.71 7.09 4.35
CA ASP A 59 -14.75 6.57 5.34
C ASP A 59 -15.14 5.19 5.91
N ASP A 60 -16.31 4.65 5.56
CA ASP A 60 -16.80 3.33 6.03
C ASP A 60 -15.97 2.16 5.48
N ALA A 61 -15.09 2.40 4.51
CA ALA A 61 -14.24 1.38 3.89
C ALA A 61 -12.91 1.15 4.63
N VAL A 62 -12.58 1.96 5.64
CA VAL A 62 -11.29 1.84 6.36
C VAL A 62 -11.42 0.80 7.49
N PRO A 63 -10.51 -0.19 7.58
CA PRO A 63 -10.65 -1.34 8.49
C PRO A 63 -10.62 -1.03 10.00
N ASN A 64 -10.30 0.21 10.40
CA ASN A 64 -10.21 0.63 11.80
C ASN A 64 -11.41 1.46 12.30
N THR A 65 -12.46 1.63 11.52
CA THR A 65 -13.66 2.32 12.02
C THR A 65 -14.38 1.44 13.05
N LEU A 66 -14.79 2.04 14.17
CA LEU A 66 -15.43 1.35 15.30
C LEU A 66 -16.75 0.65 14.93
N THR A 67 -17.28 0.90 13.73
CA THR A 67 -18.59 0.42 13.26
C THR A 67 -18.53 -0.15 11.83
N SER A 68 -17.46 -0.84 11.45
CA SER A 68 -17.42 -1.45 10.11
C SER A 68 -18.52 -2.53 9.94
N PRO A 69 -19.20 -2.59 8.77
CA PRO A 69 -20.22 -3.61 8.50
C PRO A 69 -19.70 -5.04 8.63
N ALA A 70 -18.41 -5.27 8.39
CA ALA A 70 -17.75 -6.56 8.56
C ALA A 70 -17.71 -6.98 10.04
N LYS A 71 -17.45 -6.04 10.96
CA LYS A 71 -17.45 -6.30 12.41
C LYS A 71 -18.85 -6.63 12.93
N LEU A 72 -19.88 -5.96 12.40
CA LEU A 72 -21.27 -6.26 12.74
C LEU A 72 -21.73 -7.65 12.24
N VAL A 73 -21.24 -8.09 11.07
CA VAL A 73 -21.52 -9.43 10.54
C VAL A 73 -20.74 -10.50 11.33
N ALA A 74 -19.47 -10.27 11.65
CA ALA A 74 -18.67 -11.19 12.47
C ALA A 74 -19.22 -11.39 13.88
N LEU A 75 -19.70 -10.31 14.54
CA LEU A 75 -20.37 -10.39 15.84
C LEU A 75 -21.71 -11.16 15.77
N ARG A 76 -22.40 -11.12 14.63
CA ARG A 76 -23.62 -11.91 14.42
C ARG A 76 -23.29 -13.39 14.16
N GLU A 77 -22.18 -13.69 13.48
CA GLU A 77 -21.72 -15.06 13.24
C GLU A 77 -21.19 -15.74 14.52
N GLN A 78 -20.56 -14.99 15.44
CA GLN A 78 -20.13 -15.54 16.74
C GLN A 78 -21.28 -16.00 17.63
N ARG A 79 -22.51 -15.52 17.42
CA ARG A 79 -23.69 -16.00 18.18
C ARG A 79 -24.24 -17.35 17.70
N GLY A 80 -23.73 -17.92 16.61
CA GLY A 80 -24.30 -19.09 15.95
C GLY A 80 -23.48 -20.39 15.96
N LEU A 81 -22.34 -20.45 16.65
CA LEU A 81 -21.50 -21.65 16.66
C LEU A 81 -21.82 -22.52 17.88
N ALA A 82 -22.73 -23.48 17.70
CA ALA A 82 -22.89 -24.60 18.61
C ALA A 82 -21.65 -25.50 18.51
N HIS A 83 -21.03 -25.78 19.66
CA HIS A 83 -19.91 -26.70 19.81
C HIS A 83 -20.25 -28.07 19.24
N SER A 84 -19.56 -28.51 18.17
CA SER A 84 -19.72 -29.85 17.63
C SER A 84 -18.84 -30.83 18.40
N HIS A 85 -19.51 -31.79 19.01
CA HIS A 85 -18.96 -32.97 19.67
C HIS A 85 -18.28 -33.93 18.68
N SER A 86 -17.58 -34.87 19.31
CA SER A 86 -16.44 -35.72 18.97
C SER A 86 -16.66 -36.93 18.05
N SER A 87 -15.55 -37.70 17.90
CA SER A 87 -15.37 -39.13 17.55
C SER A 87 -15.24 -39.46 16.06
N SER A 88 -14.07 -39.88 15.56
CA SER A 88 -13.31 -41.15 15.76
C SER A 88 -14.03 -42.37 15.18
N ASP A 89 -13.73 -42.71 13.93
CA ASP A 89 -13.75 -44.10 13.48
C ASP A 89 -12.89 -44.27 12.21
N LEU A 90 -11.71 -44.88 12.38
CA LEU A 90 -10.83 -45.34 11.31
C LEU A 90 -11.17 -46.81 11.02
N ARG A 91 -11.58 -47.11 9.79
CA ARG A 91 -11.65 -48.50 9.31
C ARG A 91 -10.46 -48.81 8.41
N THR A 92 -9.59 -49.68 8.91
CA THR A 92 -8.52 -50.38 8.21
C THR A 92 -8.94 -51.84 7.97
N VAL A 93 -8.99 -52.31 6.73
CA VAL A 93 -8.91 -53.74 6.33
C VAL A 93 -8.39 -53.76 4.88
N SER A 94 -7.09 -54.04 4.68
CA SER A 94 -6.46 -55.33 4.34
C SER A 94 -6.53 -55.71 2.87
N GLU A 95 -5.34 -55.92 2.30
CA GLU A 95 -5.05 -56.43 0.96
C GLU A 95 -5.26 -57.94 0.87
N HIS A 96 -5.24 -58.40 -0.39
CA HIS A 96 -5.05 -59.77 -0.89
C HIS A 96 -6.31 -60.63 -1.10
N ASP A 97 -6.78 -60.68 -2.35
CA ASP A 97 -6.77 -61.94 -3.09
C ASP A 97 -6.60 -61.69 -4.60
N THR A 98 -5.72 -62.50 -5.17
CA THR A 98 -5.35 -62.59 -6.58
C THR A 98 -6.45 -63.28 -7.39
N ASP A 99 -6.75 -62.78 -8.59
CA ASP A 99 -6.63 -63.58 -9.82
C ASP A 99 -7.03 -62.78 -11.08
N ALA A 100 -6.27 -63.03 -12.13
CA ALA A 100 -6.42 -62.48 -13.47
C ALA A 100 -7.63 -63.08 -14.20
N GLN A 101 -8.33 -62.27 -15.01
CA GLN A 101 -8.59 -62.61 -16.42
C GLN A 101 -9.15 -61.40 -17.19
N GLU A 102 -8.55 -61.15 -18.35
CA GLU A 102 -8.99 -60.21 -19.39
C GLU A 102 -10.27 -60.65 -20.12
N ASN A 103 -10.84 -59.67 -20.83
CA ASN A 103 -11.75 -59.75 -21.99
C ASN A 103 -13.27 -59.82 -21.77
N GLY A 104 -13.87 -58.62 -21.78
CA GLY A 104 -14.67 -58.18 -22.93
C GLY A 104 -16.17 -58.46 -22.91
N ARG A 105 -16.97 -57.39 -22.81
CA ARG A 105 -18.08 -57.07 -23.74
C ARG A 105 -18.81 -55.77 -23.38
N ASN A 106 -19.11 -55.01 -24.43
CA ASN A 106 -19.94 -53.81 -24.49
C ASN A 106 -21.33 -53.98 -23.87
N GLY A 107 -21.90 -52.89 -23.34
CA GLY A 107 -23.36 -52.77 -23.19
C GLY A 107 -23.82 -51.72 -22.18
N ASN A 108 -24.34 -50.60 -22.70
CA ASN A 108 -25.05 -49.52 -22.01
C ASN A 108 -25.97 -49.95 -20.86
N GLY A 109 -25.98 -49.15 -19.77
CA GLY A 109 -27.06 -49.16 -18.79
C GLY A 109 -26.90 -48.07 -17.72
N SER A 110 -27.55 -46.92 -17.91
CA SER A 110 -27.74 -45.93 -16.85
C SER A 110 -28.53 -46.53 -15.66
N PRO A 111 -28.21 -46.18 -14.40
CA PRO A 111 -29.15 -46.30 -13.30
C PRO A 111 -29.79 -44.94 -12.99
N VAL A 112 -31.09 -44.93 -13.27
CA VAL A 112 -32.19 -44.10 -12.80
C VAL A 112 -32.02 -43.58 -11.36
N LYS A 113 -32.38 -42.30 -11.18
CA LYS A 113 -32.55 -41.62 -9.88
C LYS A 113 -33.70 -42.26 -9.07
N ALA A 114 -33.44 -42.61 -7.82
CA ALA A 114 -34.47 -42.89 -6.82
C ALA A 114 -34.72 -41.65 -5.96
N ASN A 115 -35.98 -41.19 -5.96
CA ASN A 115 -36.51 -40.10 -5.14
C ASN A 115 -36.79 -40.60 -3.71
N GLY A 116 -36.39 -39.82 -2.70
CA GLY A 116 -36.89 -40.00 -1.33
C GLY A 116 -35.96 -39.49 -0.23
N ALA A 117 -35.82 -38.17 -0.08
CA ALA A 117 -35.22 -37.56 1.12
C ALA A 117 -35.92 -36.22 1.45
N PRO A 118 -36.14 -35.89 2.73
CA PRO A 118 -37.02 -34.79 3.13
C PRO A 118 -36.38 -33.40 2.94
N LYS A 119 -37.23 -32.41 2.63
CA LYS A 119 -36.92 -31.00 2.39
C LYS A 119 -36.17 -30.36 3.57
N ALA A 120 -34.95 -29.86 3.31
CA ALA A 120 -34.30 -28.86 4.15
C ALA A 120 -34.94 -27.47 3.92
N PRO A 121 -35.05 -26.59 4.94
CA PRO A 121 -35.70 -25.29 4.80
C PRO A 121 -34.91 -24.33 3.90
N GLN A 122 -35.63 -23.67 2.99
CA GLN A 122 -35.07 -22.65 2.09
C GLN A 122 -34.55 -21.44 2.87
N ARG A 123 -33.29 -21.08 2.61
CA ARG A 123 -32.67 -19.83 3.08
C ARG A 123 -33.25 -18.64 2.29
N PRO A 124 -33.64 -17.53 2.94
CA PRO A 124 -34.16 -16.35 2.23
C PRO A 124 -33.06 -15.71 1.38
N THR A 125 -33.39 -15.45 0.11
CA THR A 125 -32.55 -14.75 -0.86
C THR A 125 -32.48 -13.26 -0.51
N ILE A 126 -31.52 -12.87 0.33
CA ILE A 126 -31.17 -11.47 0.52
C ILE A 126 -30.46 -10.99 -0.75
N GLY A 127 -31.06 -9.99 -1.39
CA GLY A 127 -30.59 -9.37 -2.62
C GLY A 127 -29.10 -9.04 -2.58
N ARG A 128 -28.45 -9.14 -3.75
CA ARG A 128 -27.02 -8.88 -3.97
C ARG A 128 -26.58 -7.58 -3.29
N MET A 129 -26.10 -7.69 -2.05
CA MET A 129 -25.41 -6.62 -1.35
C MET A 129 -24.04 -6.49 -2.03
N ARG A 130 -23.76 -5.30 -2.55
CA ARG A 130 -22.60 -4.94 -3.37
C ARG A 130 -21.29 -5.12 -2.57
N ARG A 131 -20.83 -6.36 -2.40
CA ARG A 131 -19.63 -6.76 -1.63
C ARG A 131 -18.32 -6.55 -2.41
N ARG A 132 -17.94 -5.32 -2.76
CA ARG A 132 -16.67 -5.09 -3.50
C ARG A 132 -15.89 -3.81 -3.17
N SER A 133 -15.82 -3.35 -1.93
CA SER A 133 -14.91 -2.23 -1.60
C SER A 133 -13.92 -2.48 -0.45
N THR A 134 -14.14 -3.46 0.42
CA THR A 134 -13.27 -3.69 1.60
C THR A 134 -12.46 -4.98 1.56
N LEU A 135 -12.75 -5.91 0.65
CA LEU A 135 -12.11 -7.23 0.61
C LEU A 135 -10.63 -7.16 0.22
N GLU A 136 -10.25 -6.14 -0.55
CA GLU A 136 -8.85 -5.92 -0.98
C GLU A 136 -7.94 -5.39 0.14
N TRP A 137 -8.50 -4.82 1.21
CA TRP A 137 -7.72 -4.29 2.33
C TRP A 137 -7.39 -5.35 3.38
N VAL A 138 -8.25 -6.37 3.50
CA VAL A 138 -8.15 -7.42 4.53
C VAL A 138 -7.01 -8.38 4.23
N ASN A 139 -6.75 -8.68 2.96
CA ASN A 139 -5.71 -9.60 2.52
C ASN A 139 -4.42 -8.92 2.05
N ALA A 140 -4.36 -7.58 2.10
CA ALA A 140 -3.19 -6.81 1.69
C ALA A 140 -2.08 -6.86 2.75
N THR A 141 -0.83 -6.98 2.31
CA THR A 141 0.36 -6.81 3.16
C THR A 141 0.38 -5.40 3.76
N PRO A 142 1.02 -5.18 4.92
CA PRO A 142 1.08 -3.84 5.53
C PRO A 142 1.66 -2.77 4.60
N GLN A 143 2.63 -3.15 3.76
CA GLN A 143 3.24 -2.25 2.76
C GLN A 143 2.26 -1.85 1.65
N THR A 144 1.53 -2.81 1.08
CA THR A 144 0.52 -2.51 0.04
C THR A 144 -0.65 -1.70 0.60
N ARG A 145 -0.97 -1.87 1.89
CA ARG A 145 -1.94 -1.02 2.59
C ARG A 145 -1.42 0.42 2.74
N GLN A 146 -0.16 0.59 3.12
CA GLN A 146 0.47 1.91 3.25
C GLN A 146 0.50 2.64 1.90
N GLU A 147 0.97 1.97 0.85
CA GLU A 147 1.02 2.52 -0.51
C GLU A 147 -0.37 2.93 -1.02
N LYS A 148 -1.40 2.11 -0.77
CA LYS A 148 -2.78 2.47 -1.11
C LYS A 148 -3.29 3.65 -0.29
N LEU A 149 -2.95 3.76 1.00
CA LEU A 149 -3.33 4.89 1.83
C LEU A 149 -2.66 6.18 1.33
N GLU A 150 -1.37 6.11 1.00
CA GLU A 150 -0.61 7.21 0.40
C GLU A 150 -1.23 7.63 -0.93
N ALA A 151 -1.62 6.69 -1.78
CA ALA A 151 -2.31 7.00 -3.04
C ALA A 151 -3.66 7.70 -2.81
N VAL A 152 -4.46 7.26 -1.82
CA VAL A 152 -5.72 7.91 -1.46
C VAL A 152 -5.49 9.31 -0.91
N VAL A 153 -4.51 9.49 -0.02
CA VAL A 153 -4.15 10.82 0.50
C VAL A 153 -3.70 11.72 -0.65
N LYS A 154 -2.77 11.26 -1.49
CA LYS A 154 -2.25 12.00 -2.64
C LYS A 154 -3.36 12.40 -3.62
N SER A 155 -4.38 11.56 -3.80
CA SER A 155 -5.54 11.89 -4.64
C SER A 155 -6.40 13.06 -4.12
N ARG A 156 -6.32 13.35 -2.82
CA ARG A 156 -7.03 14.45 -2.14
C ARG A 156 -6.18 15.71 -1.99
N LEU A 157 -4.86 15.61 -2.14
CA LEU A 157 -3.95 16.75 -2.12
C LEU A 157 -4.02 17.51 -3.44
N ALA A 158 -3.89 18.83 -3.35
CA ALA A 158 -3.86 19.73 -4.50
C ALA A 158 -2.92 20.89 -4.24
N ASP A 159 -2.37 21.41 -5.34
CA ASP A 159 -1.70 22.69 -5.39
C ASP A 159 -2.77 23.78 -5.51
N VAL A 160 -2.67 24.82 -4.68
CA VAL A 160 -3.71 25.83 -4.57
C VAL A 160 -3.11 27.23 -4.58
N PHE A 161 -3.73 28.14 -5.31
CA PHE A 161 -3.53 29.58 -5.15
C PHE A 161 -4.87 30.30 -5.19
N PHE A 162 -4.91 31.55 -4.74
CA PHE A 162 -6.09 32.38 -4.87
C PHE A 162 -5.77 33.72 -5.52
N SER A 163 -6.81 34.34 -6.05
CA SER A 163 -6.78 35.71 -6.56
C SER A 163 -7.89 36.54 -5.93
N ILE A 164 -7.61 37.81 -5.70
CA ILE A 164 -8.57 38.79 -5.20
C ILE A 164 -8.94 39.73 -6.35
N HIS A 165 -10.23 39.82 -6.61
CA HIS A 165 -10.82 40.69 -7.62
C HIS A 165 -11.67 41.74 -6.95
N VAL A 166 -11.73 42.92 -7.56
CA VAL A 166 -12.46 44.08 -7.06
C VAL A 166 -13.31 44.62 -8.19
N ASP A 167 -14.51 45.10 -7.85
CA ASP A 167 -15.44 45.64 -8.84
C ASP A 167 -14.82 46.86 -9.58
N GLY A 168 -14.96 46.89 -10.89
CA GLY A 168 -14.37 47.90 -11.77
C GLY A 168 -12.93 47.65 -12.23
N VAL A 169 -12.28 46.55 -11.83
CA VAL A 169 -10.96 46.13 -12.35
C VAL A 169 -11.08 44.74 -12.97
N GLU A 170 -10.71 44.59 -14.24
CA GLU A 170 -10.79 43.31 -14.96
C GLU A 170 -9.71 42.32 -14.50
N GLU A 171 -8.52 42.83 -14.19
CA GLU A 171 -7.40 42.04 -13.67
C GLU A 171 -7.48 41.85 -12.15
N PRO A 172 -6.97 40.71 -11.61
CA PRO A 172 -6.90 40.52 -10.17
C PRO A 172 -5.98 41.56 -9.52
N VAL A 173 -6.45 42.16 -8.44
CA VAL A 173 -5.68 43.13 -7.64
C VAL A 173 -4.56 42.45 -6.87
N TYR A 174 -4.72 41.16 -6.55
CA TYR A 174 -3.72 40.36 -5.87
C TYR A 174 -3.81 38.90 -6.31
N VAL A 175 -2.65 38.25 -6.46
CA VAL A 175 -2.51 36.82 -6.70
C VAL A 175 -1.54 36.27 -5.67
N SER A 176 -1.93 35.20 -4.98
CA SER A 176 -1.11 34.57 -3.96
C SER A 176 0.00 33.69 -4.54
N GLU A 177 0.91 33.27 -3.68
CA GLU A 177 1.78 32.12 -3.96
C GLU A 177 0.97 30.84 -4.16
N VAL A 178 1.60 29.85 -4.80
CA VAL A 178 1.07 28.49 -4.92
C VAL A 178 1.53 27.70 -3.70
N VAL A 179 0.58 27.10 -2.99
CA VAL A 179 0.85 26.17 -1.90
C VAL A 179 0.64 24.76 -2.42
N ASP A 180 1.72 23.98 -2.46
CA ASP A 180 1.75 22.67 -3.08
C ASP A 180 1.14 21.58 -2.18
N SER A 181 0.43 20.63 -2.81
CA SER A 181 0.02 19.35 -2.22
C SER A 181 -0.53 19.41 -0.78
N THR A 182 -1.58 20.20 -0.54
CA THR A 182 -2.17 20.37 0.81
C THR A 182 -3.70 20.33 0.80
N MET A 183 -4.30 19.95 1.95
CA MET A 183 -5.75 20.05 2.19
C MET A 183 -6.16 21.30 2.96
N ASP A 184 -5.20 21.98 3.59
CA ASP A 184 -5.46 23.11 4.49
C ASP A 184 -4.46 24.25 4.24
N PRO A 185 -4.46 24.85 3.03
CA PRO A 185 -3.46 25.85 2.67
C PRO A 185 -3.62 27.12 3.53
N THR A 186 -2.50 27.59 4.07
CA THR A 186 -2.35 28.90 4.71
C THR A 186 -1.38 29.71 3.88
N PHE A 187 -1.82 30.87 3.39
CA PHE A 187 -1.02 31.70 2.49
C PHE A 187 -0.22 32.75 3.27
N CYS A 188 0.88 33.24 2.69
CA CYS A 188 1.63 34.36 3.23
C CYS A 188 0.81 35.65 3.40
N HIS A 189 1.41 36.61 4.10
CA HIS A 189 0.81 37.93 4.29
C HIS A 189 0.57 38.63 2.95
N ILE A 190 -0.59 39.25 2.81
CA ILE A 190 -0.96 40.00 1.62
C ILE A 190 -0.27 41.35 1.66
N ASP A 191 0.61 41.60 0.68
CA ASP A 191 1.18 42.93 0.50
C ASP A 191 0.25 43.81 -0.34
N TRP A 192 -0.17 44.92 0.28
CA TRP A 192 -1.04 45.92 -0.32
C TRP A 192 -0.27 47.11 -0.90
N SER A 193 1.07 47.11 -0.85
CA SER A 193 1.93 48.23 -1.25
C SER A 193 1.70 48.69 -2.70
N ALA A 194 1.40 47.75 -3.61
CA ALA A 194 1.13 48.03 -5.02
C ALA A 194 -0.27 48.63 -5.29
N CYS A 195 -1.17 48.62 -4.30
CA CYS A 195 -2.56 49.02 -4.45
C CYS A 195 -2.81 50.46 -4.02
N GLY A 196 -3.53 51.22 -4.85
CA GLY A 196 -3.92 52.59 -4.52
C GLY A 196 -4.93 52.68 -3.36
N PRO A 197 -5.03 53.85 -2.69
CA PRO A 197 -5.95 54.05 -1.56
C PRO A 197 -7.44 53.88 -1.91
N GLY A 198 -7.80 53.98 -3.19
CA GLY A 198 -9.15 53.69 -3.68
C GLY A 198 -9.54 52.24 -3.44
N VAL A 199 -8.67 51.29 -3.83
CA VAL A 199 -8.89 49.85 -3.66
C VAL A 199 -8.86 49.48 -2.18
N LEU A 200 -7.88 49.96 -1.43
CA LEU A 200 -7.68 49.63 -0.01
C LEU A 200 -8.83 50.05 0.91
N ARG A 201 -9.67 50.99 0.48
CA ARG A 201 -10.86 51.48 1.21
C ARG A 201 -12.14 50.72 0.88
N LEU A 202 -12.11 49.80 -0.08
CA LEU A 202 -13.26 48.98 -0.43
C LEU A 202 -13.51 47.90 0.63
N GLY A 203 -14.78 47.53 0.76
CA GLY A 203 -15.24 46.47 1.67
C GLY A 203 -15.84 45.28 0.92
N THR A 204 -15.82 45.31 -0.40
CA THR A 204 -16.38 44.32 -1.31
C THR A 204 -15.24 43.73 -2.12
N LEU A 205 -15.20 42.41 -2.22
CA LEU A 205 -14.18 41.70 -2.98
C LEU A 205 -14.70 40.35 -3.46
N THR A 206 -14.08 39.82 -4.50
CA THR A 206 -14.33 38.47 -5.00
C THR A 206 -13.07 37.64 -4.87
N VAL A 207 -13.12 36.57 -4.08
CA VAL A 207 -12.03 35.59 -3.98
C VAL A 207 -12.28 34.47 -4.97
N ARG A 208 -11.32 34.21 -5.84
CA ARG A 208 -11.30 33.02 -6.70
C ARG A 208 -10.16 32.11 -6.28
N VAL A 209 -10.48 30.86 -5.94
CA VAL A 209 -9.47 29.86 -5.59
C VAL A 209 -9.31 28.90 -6.75
N TRP A 210 -8.06 28.64 -7.10
CA TRP A 210 -7.64 27.79 -8.18
C TRP A 210 -6.92 26.59 -7.59
N ALA A 211 -7.26 25.39 -8.05
CA ALA A 211 -6.66 24.15 -7.60
C ALA A 211 -6.19 23.31 -8.79
N ARG A 212 -5.06 22.63 -8.62
CA ARG A 212 -4.51 21.64 -9.53
C ARG A 212 -4.17 20.39 -8.73
N SER A 213 -4.48 19.22 -9.25
CA SER A 213 -4.15 17.93 -8.62
C SER A 213 -3.77 16.95 -9.73
N ASP A 214 -3.05 15.88 -9.41
CA ASP A 214 -2.63 14.84 -10.36
C ASP A 214 -3.81 14.25 -11.16
N ASN A 215 -5.01 14.25 -10.57
CA ASN A 215 -6.25 13.77 -11.19
C ASN A 215 -6.91 14.78 -12.14
N LEU A 216 -6.47 16.04 -12.15
CA LEU A 216 -7.04 17.12 -12.95
C LEU A 216 -6.08 17.47 -14.09
N ALA A 217 -6.59 17.57 -15.31
CA ALA A 217 -5.80 17.89 -16.51
C ALA A 217 -5.22 19.33 -16.56
N GLY A 218 -5.23 20.06 -15.44
CA GLY A 218 -4.76 21.44 -15.35
C GLY A 218 -5.34 22.20 -14.16
N TRP A 219 -5.09 23.51 -14.12
CA TRP A 219 -5.68 24.42 -13.15
C TRP A 219 -7.19 24.56 -13.37
N ARG A 220 -7.96 24.46 -12.29
CA ARG A 220 -9.40 24.65 -12.28
C ARG A 220 -9.80 25.62 -11.17
N GLN A 221 -10.75 26.51 -11.46
CA GLN A 221 -11.39 27.32 -10.42
C GLN A 221 -12.25 26.42 -9.52
N LEU A 222 -11.86 26.32 -8.24
CA LEU A 222 -12.55 25.49 -7.26
C LEU A 222 -13.74 26.21 -6.63
N LEU A 223 -13.58 27.49 -6.30
CA LEU A 223 -14.62 28.30 -5.69
C LEU A 223 -14.47 29.77 -6.10
N GLU A 224 -15.61 30.45 -6.14
CA GLU A 224 -15.72 31.89 -6.32
C GLU A 224 -16.63 32.43 -5.23
N LEU A 225 -16.08 33.33 -4.42
CA LEU A 225 -16.79 33.95 -3.30
C LEU A 225 -16.80 35.45 -3.51
N ALA A 226 -17.92 35.98 -3.99
CA ALA A 226 -18.21 37.40 -3.94
C ALA A 226 -18.77 37.73 -2.55
N LEU A 227 -18.09 38.58 -1.79
CA LEU A 227 -18.47 38.87 -0.42
C LEU A 227 -18.25 40.32 -0.01
N CYS A 228 -19.08 40.78 0.92
CA CYS A 228 -18.88 41.99 1.68
C CYS A 228 -18.13 41.65 2.98
N LEU A 229 -16.97 42.25 3.23
CA LEU A 229 -16.19 42.10 4.47
C LEU A 229 -17.01 42.42 5.74
N ARG A 230 -18.07 43.22 5.59
CA ARG A 230 -19.02 43.57 6.66
C ARG A 230 -19.82 42.37 7.18
N GLU A 231 -20.08 41.38 6.32
CA GLU A 231 -20.91 40.21 6.60
C GLU A 231 -20.11 39.01 7.13
N LEU A 232 -18.80 39.19 7.28
CA LEU A 232 -17.92 38.18 7.84
C LEU A 232 -18.28 37.86 9.30
N HIS A 233 -18.27 36.58 9.64
CA HIS A 233 -18.53 36.08 10.98
C HIS A 233 -17.22 35.95 11.74
N TYR A 234 -17.17 36.49 12.95
CA TYR A 234 -15.99 36.43 13.80
C TYR A 234 -15.87 35.05 14.45
N LEU A 235 -14.71 34.41 14.29
CA LEU A 235 -14.43 33.10 14.87
C LEU A 235 -13.63 33.19 16.17
N GLY A 236 -12.79 34.22 16.31
CA GLY A 236 -11.90 34.39 17.46
C GLY A 236 -10.58 35.07 17.11
N LYS A 237 -9.67 35.15 18.10
CA LYS A 237 -8.30 35.64 17.89
C LYS A 237 -7.37 34.58 17.31
N SER A 238 -7.54 33.34 17.72
CA SER A 238 -6.87 32.16 17.16
C SER A 238 -7.89 31.08 16.85
N LEU A 239 -7.54 30.18 15.92
CA LEU A 239 -8.41 29.08 15.52
C LEU A 239 -8.47 27.98 16.60
N ASP A 240 -7.56 27.99 17.57
CA ASP A 240 -7.45 26.96 18.63
C ASP A 240 -8.66 26.93 19.56
N GLN A 241 -9.32 28.08 19.73
CA GLN A 241 -10.49 28.23 20.59
C GLN A 241 -11.81 27.84 19.88
N PHE A 242 -11.74 27.51 18.58
CA PHE A 242 -12.91 27.15 17.78
C PHE A 242 -13.08 25.64 17.68
N HIS A 243 -14.01 25.08 18.46
CA HIS A 243 -14.25 23.63 18.53
C HIS A 243 -15.29 23.10 17.53
N HIS A 244 -15.91 23.98 16.71
CA HIS A 244 -16.88 23.55 15.71
C HIS A 244 -16.17 23.10 14.42
N ARG A 245 -16.75 22.10 13.74
CA ARG A 245 -16.20 21.62 12.46
C ARG A 245 -16.50 22.62 11.36
N LEU A 246 -15.46 23.11 10.70
CA LEU A 246 -15.60 23.92 9.50
C LEU A 246 -16.17 23.08 8.34
N PRO A 247 -16.96 23.67 7.43
CA PRO A 247 -17.41 22.99 6.22
C PRO A 247 -16.26 22.68 5.27
N ALA A 248 -16.53 21.90 4.23
CA ALA A 248 -15.58 21.71 3.13
C ALA A 248 -15.35 23.04 2.38
N ASN A 249 -14.13 23.27 1.92
CA ASN A 249 -13.73 24.51 1.22
C ASN A 249 -14.02 25.78 2.03
N ALA A 250 -13.83 25.73 3.36
CA ALA A 250 -14.07 26.86 4.24
C ALA A 250 -12.97 27.91 4.07
N VAL A 251 -13.34 29.12 3.67
CA VAL A 251 -12.40 30.24 3.56
C VAL A 251 -12.38 31.04 4.86
N ILE A 252 -11.17 31.23 5.37
CA ILE A 252 -10.87 31.95 6.60
C ILE A 252 -10.10 33.22 6.22
N PHE A 253 -10.61 34.34 6.70
CA PHE A 253 -10.06 35.67 6.51
C PHE A 253 -9.37 36.11 7.81
N HIS A 254 -8.07 36.34 7.73
CA HIS A 254 -7.32 36.91 8.83
C HIS A 254 -7.33 38.42 8.64
N LEU A 255 -8.00 39.13 9.56
CA LEU A 255 -7.97 40.58 9.62
C LEU A 255 -7.01 41.02 10.74
N SER A 256 -6.64 42.30 10.73
CA SER A 256 -5.73 42.88 11.73
C SER A 256 -6.19 42.71 13.19
N ASP A 257 -7.47 42.44 13.44
CA ASP A 257 -8.04 42.24 14.78
C ASP A 257 -8.43 40.80 15.11
N GLY A 258 -8.41 39.88 14.15
CA GLY A 258 -8.71 38.46 14.38
C GLY A 258 -9.20 37.72 13.15
N ILE A 259 -9.78 36.54 13.39
CA ILE A 259 -10.10 35.55 12.39
C ILE A 259 -11.59 35.54 12.09
N TYR A 260 -11.90 35.50 10.81
CA TYR A 260 -13.25 35.58 10.29
C TYR A 260 -13.53 34.52 9.23
N THR A 261 -14.80 34.23 8.95
CA THR A 261 -15.21 33.33 7.87
C THR A 261 -16.51 33.78 7.19
N ALA A 262 -16.74 33.28 5.98
CA ALA A 262 -17.98 33.43 5.22
C ALA A 262 -18.69 32.07 5.16
N PHE A 263 -19.82 31.91 5.87
CA PHE A 263 -20.64 30.70 5.79
C PHE A 263 -21.71 30.82 4.71
N PRO A 264 -21.84 29.86 3.78
CA PRO A 264 -22.91 29.85 2.77
C PRO A 264 -24.27 29.32 3.30
N SER A 265 -24.33 28.65 4.45
CA SER A 265 -25.58 28.24 5.10
C SER A 265 -25.47 28.38 6.62
N ILE A 266 -26.33 29.23 7.18
CA ILE A 266 -26.36 29.70 8.58
C ILE A 266 -26.85 28.62 9.57
N SER A 267 -27.17 27.40 9.11
CA SER A 267 -27.92 26.41 9.88
C SER A 267 -27.25 25.92 11.17
N ASP A 268 -25.92 26.04 11.30
CA ASP A 268 -25.14 25.54 12.44
C ASP A 268 -24.40 26.67 13.24
N TYR A 269 -24.59 27.95 12.89
CA TYR A 269 -23.90 29.07 13.56
C TYR A 269 -24.82 29.80 14.54
N ALA A 270 -24.58 29.65 15.83
CA ALA A 270 -25.14 30.51 16.87
C ALA A 270 -24.17 31.69 17.11
N PRO A 271 -24.47 32.92 16.65
CA PRO A 271 -23.62 34.07 16.96
C PRO A 271 -23.52 34.25 18.49
N PRO A 272 -22.31 34.46 19.05
CA PRO A 272 -22.19 34.84 20.44
C PRO A 272 -22.92 36.17 20.68
N PRO A 273 -23.61 36.36 21.83
CA PRO A 273 -24.42 37.53 22.09
C PRO A 273 -23.58 38.81 22.05
N VAL A 274 -23.87 39.66 21.07
CA VAL A 274 -23.20 40.96 20.89
C VAL A 274 -23.80 41.93 21.92
N ALA A 275 -23.09 42.18 23.01
CA ALA A 275 -23.43 43.30 23.90
C ALA A 275 -23.10 44.63 23.21
N PRO A 276 -23.92 45.69 23.39
CA PRO A 276 -23.75 46.96 22.70
C PRO A 276 -22.39 47.60 23.00
N LEU A 277 -21.70 48.05 21.94
CA LEU A 277 -20.47 48.83 22.06
C LEU A 277 -20.78 50.12 22.84
N ALA A 278 -20.16 50.28 24.00
CA ALA A 278 -20.14 51.56 24.69
C ALA A 278 -19.48 52.61 23.78
N ARG A 279 -20.28 53.59 23.32
CA ARG A 279 -19.79 54.77 22.58
C ARG A 279 -18.85 55.56 23.49
N THR A 280 -17.55 55.38 23.34
CA THR A 280 -16.58 56.33 23.87
C THR A 280 -16.52 57.52 22.92
N MET A 281 -17.50 58.42 23.05
CA MET A 281 -17.40 59.78 22.54
C MET A 281 -16.41 60.53 23.44
N THR A 282 -15.13 60.45 23.11
CA THR A 282 -14.16 61.40 23.65
C THR A 282 -13.62 62.22 22.49
N SER A 283 -14.26 63.36 22.27
CA SER A 283 -13.64 64.53 21.64
C SER A 283 -12.45 64.95 22.51
N ARG A 284 -11.32 64.27 22.35
CA ARG A 284 -10.03 64.74 22.87
C ARG A 284 -9.35 65.45 21.73
N VAL A 285 -9.36 66.77 21.79
CA VAL A 285 -8.38 67.59 21.09
C VAL A 285 -7.02 67.06 21.53
N LEU A 286 -6.30 66.43 20.61
CA LEU A 286 -4.95 65.93 20.86
C LEU A 286 -4.06 67.14 21.13
N PRO A 287 -3.45 67.26 22.32
CA PRO A 287 -2.42 68.25 22.52
C PRO A 287 -1.30 67.91 21.55
N THR A 288 -0.88 68.88 20.74
CA THR A 288 0.40 68.80 20.04
C THR A 288 1.48 68.35 21.03
N ALA A 289 2.27 67.35 20.63
CA ALA A 289 3.13 66.57 21.53
C ALA A 289 3.86 67.46 22.57
N SER A 290 3.69 67.14 23.86
CA SER A 290 4.40 67.83 24.93
C SER A 290 5.91 67.60 24.80
N PHE A 291 6.72 68.56 25.25
CA PHE A 291 8.18 68.49 25.20
C PHE A 291 8.74 67.18 25.80
N ASP A 292 8.17 66.70 26.91
CA ASP A 292 8.55 65.42 27.53
C ASP A 292 8.25 64.21 26.63
N ALA A 293 7.14 64.24 25.87
CA ALA A 293 6.82 63.20 24.90
C ALA A 293 7.81 63.17 23.73
N LEU A 294 8.24 64.35 23.24
CA LEU A 294 9.25 64.47 22.18
C LEU A 294 10.64 64.00 22.67
N LEU A 295 11.03 64.35 23.90
CA LEU A 295 12.29 63.89 24.49
C LEU A 295 12.29 62.37 24.75
N ARG A 296 11.16 61.79 25.15
CA ARG A 296 11.03 60.32 25.27
C ARG A 296 11.09 59.65 23.90
N LEU A 297 10.48 60.25 22.88
CA LEU A 297 10.53 59.73 21.52
C LEU A 297 11.96 59.76 20.95
N SER A 298 12.74 60.80 21.21
CA SER A 298 14.14 60.87 20.78
C SER A 298 15.02 59.83 21.50
N LYS A 299 14.82 59.64 22.80
CA LYS A 299 15.52 58.59 23.55
C LYS A 299 15.13 57.17 23.11
N LEU A 300 13.87 56.98 22.72
CA LEU A 300 13.42 55.71 22.12
C LEU A 300 14.04 55.51 20.74
N ASP A 301 14.16 56.55 19.93
CA ASP A 301 14.83 56.47 18.64
C ASP A 301 16.33 56.12 18.81
N GLU A 302 17.03 56.77 19.72
CA GLU A 302 18.42 56.41 20.10
C GLU A 302 18.52 54.94 20.55
N SER A 303 17.62 54.48 21.42
CA SER A 303 17.57 53.09 21.85
C SER A 303 17.27 52.11 20.70
N ILE A 304 16.46 52.51 19.72
CA ILE A 304 16.17 51.70 18.54
C ILE A 304 17.40 51.63 17.64
N GLN A 305 18.09 52.76 17.42
CA GLN A 305 19.34 52.79 16.65
C GLN A 305 20.42 51.92 17.29
N ASP A 306 20.57 51.97 18.62
CA ASP A 306 21.49 51.09 19.36
C ASP A 306 21.10 49.61 19.23
N ALA A 307 19.81 49.28 19.33
CA ALA A 307 19.32 47.92 19.12
C ALA A 307 19.56 47.42 17.69
N LEU A 308 19.41 48.29 16.68
CA LEU A 308 19.71 47.96 15.29
C LEU A 308 21.22 47.77 15.06
N ALA A 309 22.06 48.63 15.65
CA ALA A 309 23.51 48.52 15.56
C ALA A 309 24.02 47.23 16.21
N THR A 310 23.52 46.88 17.39
CA THR A 310 23.87 45.63 18.08
C THR A 310 23.39 44.41 17.31
N ARG A 311 22.17 44.42 16.76
CA ARG A 311 21.68 43.33 15.89
C ARG A 311 22.58 43.15 14.66
N ASN A 312 22.94 44.24 13.98
CA ASN A 312 23.80 44.18 12.80
C ASN A 312 25.20 43.67 13.15
N LYS A 313 25.74 44.04 14.31
CA LYS A 313 26.99 43.49 14.83
C LYS A 313 26.89 41.99 15.10
N ILE A 314 25.84 41.53 15.78
CA ILE A 314 25.61 40.09 16.02
C ILE A 314 25.47 39.34 14.70
N ALA A 315 24.77 39.91 13.71
CA ALA A 315 24.64 39.30 12.39
C ALA A 315 26.01 39.14 11.70
N ALA A 316 26.85 40.18 11.74
CA ALA A 316 28.21 40.12 11.19
C ALA A 316 29.10 39.12 11.95
N ASP A 317 29.01 39.06 13.28
CA ASP A 317 29.76 38.12 14.12
C ASP A 317 29.32 36.66 13.83
N LEU A 318 28.01 36.43 13.65
CA LEU A 318 27.48 35.13 13.25
C LEU A 318 27.96 34.74 11.85
N GLU A 319 27.95 35.66 10.89
CA GLU A 319 28.40 35.39 9.53
C GLU A 319 29.91 35.09 9.49
N ALA A 320 30.72 35.80 10.28
CA ALA A 320 32.14 35.49 10.46
C ALA A 320 32.36 34.11 11.10
N LEU A 321 31.57 33.75 12.12
CA LEU A 321 31.62 32.42 12.73
C LEU A 321 31.19 31.33 11.76
N LEU A 322 30.16 31.57 10.94
CA LEU A 322 29.71 30.63 9.93
C LEU A 322 30.79 30.42 8.87
N GLU A 323 31.40 31.48 8.34
CA GLU A 323 32.46 31.37 7.34
C GLU A 323 33.73 30.71 7.91
N THR A 324 34.09 31.00 9.16
CA THR A 324 35.23 30.35 9.84
C THR A 324 35.01 28.84 10.00
N ASN A 325 33.78 28.41 10.30
CA ASN A 325 33.44 27.00 10.52
C ASN A 325 33.00 26.28 9.23
N LYS A 326 32.87 26.98 8.11
CA LYS A 326 32.39 26.41 6.86
C LYS A 326 33.36 25.37 6.29
N SER A 327 34.66 25.66 6.26
CA SER A 327 35.68 24.73 5.77
C SER A 327 35.75 23.42 6.58
N PRO A 328 35.84 23.41 7.93
CA PRO A 328 35.87 22.16 8.67
C PRO A 328 34.57 21.36 8.56
N LEU A 329 33.41 22.03 8.43
CA LEU A 329 32.13 21.35 8.19
C LEU A 329 32.11 20.65 6.81
N ILE A 330 32.55 21.35 5.76
CA ILE A 330 32.66 20.79 4.41
C ILE A 330 33.66 19.62 4.40
N GLU A 331 34.82 19.76 5.05
CA GLU A 331 35.81 18.68 5.16
C GLU A 331 35.22 17.46 5.89
N ARG A 332 34.49 17.67 6.99
CA ARG A 332 33.83 16.58 7.73
C ARG A 332 32.79 15.86 6.86
N ASP A 333 32.01 16.60 6.09
CA ASP A 333 31.00 16.03 5.20
C ASP A 333 31.66 15.29 4.02
N GLN A 334 32.77 15.80 3.47
CA GLN A 334 33.57 15.11 2.45
C GLN A 334 34.22 13.82 2.98
N VAL A 335 34.70 13.82 4.22
CA VAL A 335 35.26 12.61 4.86
C VAL A 335 34.15 11.56 5.03
N ALA A 336 32.97 11.94 5.51
CA ALA A 336 31.84 11.02 5.64
C ALA A 336 31.42 10.44 4.27
N GLU A 337 31.37 11.27 3.23
CA GLU A 337 31.07 10.82 1.87
C GLU A 337 32.15 9.86 1.33
N ALA A 338 33.43 10.16 1.57
CA ALA A 338 34.55 9.31 1.17
C ALA A 338 34.52 7.95 1.90
N GLU A 339 34.19 7.92 3.19
CA GLU A 339 34.03 6.70 3.96
C GLU A 339 32.89 5.82 3.40
N ASP A 340 31.75 6.41 3.06
CA ASP A 340 30.64 5.66 2.49
C ASP A 340 30.95 5.14 1.07
N ARG A 341 31.67 5.93 0.26
CA ARG A 341 32.23 5.46 -1.01
C ARG A 341 33.21 4.30 -0.80
N LEU A 342 34.07 4.34 0.22
CA LEU A 342 34.96 3.21 0.53
C LEU A 342 34.18 1.96 0.94
N LYS A 343 33.17 2.09 1.81
CA LYS A 343 32.32 0.94 2.22
C LYS A 343 31.63 0.28 1.02
N THR A 344 31.11 1.07 0.08
CA THR A 344 30.46 0.53 -1.13
C THR A 344 31.47 -0.17 -2.04
N ILE A 345 32.67 0.38 -2.23
CA ILE A 345 33.76 -0.24 -2.98
C ILE A 345 34.21 -1.55 -2.30
N GLU A 346 34.36 -1.57 -0.97
CA GLU A 346 34.72 -2.77 -0.23
C GLU A 346 33.66 -3.87 -0.35
N TYR A 347 32.38 -3.51 -0.29
CA TYR A 347 31.28 -4.45 -0.50
C TYR A 347 31.30 -5.02 -1.92
N ALA A 348 31.51 -4.16 -2.94
CA ALA A 348 31.65 -4.59 -4.32
C ALA A 348 32.85 -5.54 -4.49
N LYS A 349 34.02 -5.20 -3.90
CA LYS A 349 35.22 -6.04 -3.89
C LYS A 349 34.95 -7.41 -3.27
N LYS A 350 34.36 -7.46 -2.08
CA LYS A 350 33.99 -8.72 -1.40
C LYS A 350 33.02 -9.57 -2.24
N THR A 351 32.10 -8.93 -2.95
CA THR A 351 31.15 -9.61 -3.84
C THR A 351 31.85 -10.23 -5.04
N VAL A 352 32.77 -9.48 -5.68
CA VAL A 352 33.57 -9.97 -6.80
C VAL A 352 34.51 -11.11 -6.36
N GLU A 353 35.14 -11.00 -5.18
CA GLU A 353 35.97 -12.07 -4.61
C GLU A 353 35.16 -13.37 -4.44
N LYS A 354 33.95 -13.30 -3.87
CA LYS A 354 33.05 -14.46 -3.76
C LYS A 354 32.67 -15.05 -5.12
N GLN A 355 32.43 -14.21 -6.13
CA GLN A 355 32.13 -14.68 -7.49
C GLN A 355 33.32 -15.40 -8.11
N ILE A 356 34.54 -14.89 -7.92
CA ILE A 356 35.78 -15.51 -8.39
C ILE A 356 36.00 -16.86 -7.69
N GLU A 357 35.81 -16.94 -6.38
CA GLU A 357 35.93 -18.19 -5.63
C GLU A 357 34.94 -19.25 -6.12
N LYS A 358 33.66 -18.86 -6.34
CA LYS A 358 32.65 -19.75 -6.90
C LYS A 358 33.05 -20.24 -8.29
N ALA A 359 33.53 -19.35 -9.16
CA ALA A 359 33.99 -19.72 -10.49
C ALA A 359 35.21 -20.66 -10.45
N ARG A 360 36.16 -20.44 -9.53
CA ARG A 360 37.32 -21.31 -9.31
C ARG A 360 36.88 -22.70 -8.83
N LYS A 361 35.94 -22.78 -7.89
CA LYS A 361 35.39 -24.05 -7.40
C LYS A 361 34.70 -24.83 -8.52
N GLN A 362 33.84 -24.18 -9.30
CA GLN A 362 33.19 -24.82 -10.45
C GLN A 362 34.20 -25.32 -11.50
N LYS A 363 35.28 -24.56 -11.74
CA LYS A 363 36.36 -25.00 -12.64
C LYS A 363 37.08 -26.23 -12.10
N ALA A 364 37.34 -26.30 -10.79
CA ALA A 364 37.95 -27.46 -10.16
C ALA A 364 37.04 -28.69 -10.25
N GLU A 365 35.77 -28.56 -9.89
CA GLU A 365 34.77 -29.63 -9.98
C GLU A 365 34.65 -30.19 -11.41
N ARG A 366 34.60 -29.32 -12.43
CA ARG A 366 34.57 -29.77 -13.85
C ARG A 366 35.85 -30.51 -14.24
N ARG A 367 37.01 -30.07 -13.77
CA ARG A 367 38.29 -30.75 -14.04
C ARG A 367 38.31 -32.14 -13.40
N GLU A 368 37.83 -32.27 -12.18
CA GLU A 368 37.73 -33.55 -11.48
C GLU A 368 36.73 -34.50 -12.16
N LEU A 369 35.58 -33.99 -12.59
CA LEU A 369 34.62 -34.80 -13.37
C LEU A 369 35.24 -35.29 -14.69
N LEU A 370 36.01 -34.44 -15.38
CA LEU A 370 36.72 -34.83 -16.60
C LEU A 370 37.82 -35.86 -16.34
N SER A 371 38.57 -35.76 -15.24
CA SER A 371 39.58 -36.77 -14.89
C SER A 371 38.93 -38.11 -14.56
N ARG A 372 37.90 -38.12 -13.70
CA ARG A 372 37.13 -39.33 -13.39
C ARG A 372 36.54 -39.98 -14.64
N ARG A 373 35.97 -39.18 -15.56
CA ARG A 373 35.46 -39.70 -16.84
C ARG A 373 36.57 -40.33 -17.68
N ARG A 374 37.75 -39.71 -17.74
CA ARG A 374 38.91 -40.27 -18.47
C ARG A 374 39.38 -41.58 -17.85
N GLU A 375 39.45 -41.66 -16.53
CA GLU A 375 39.78 -42.90 -15.80
C GLU A 375 38.76 -44.00 -16.10
N PHE A 376 37.46 -43.71 -16.04
CA PHE A 376 36.42 -44.69 -16.40
C PHE A 376 36.51 -45.14 -17.86
N MET A 377 36.77 -44.22 -18.80
CA MET A 377 36.96 -44.58 -20.21
C MET A 377 38.19 -45.47 -20.43
N GLN A 378 39.29 -45.21 -19.70
CA GLN A 378 40.49 -46.06 -19.75
C GLN A 378 40.22 -47.45 -19.18
N GLN A 379 39.52 -47.53 -18.05
CA GLN A 379 39.12 -48.81 -17.44
C GLN A 379 38.18 -49.60 -18.36
N ASP A 380 37.19 -48.95 -18.97
CA ASP A 380 36.27 -49.59 -19.94
C ASP A 380 37.03 -50.14 -21.15
N LEU A 381 37.97 -49.35 -21.69
CA LEU A 381 38.81 -49.79 -22.81
C LEU A 381 39.67 -51.00 -22.42
N GLN A 382 40.30 -50.99 -21.24
CA GLN A 382 41.07 -52.12 -20.74
C GLN A 382 40.21 -53.37 -20.58
N LYS A 383 39.00 -53.25 -20.02
CA LYS A 383 38.05 -54.36 -19.89
C LYS A 383 37.64 -54.93 -21.25
N ARG A 384 37.29 -54.07 -22.21
CA ARG A 384 36.94 -54.49 -23.57
C ARG A 384 38.11 -55.17 -24.28
N LYS A 385 39.33 -54.68 -24.08
CA LYS A 385 40.54 -55.28 -24.64
C LYS A 385 40.76 -56.68 -24.04
N ALA A 386 40.69 -56.82 -22.73
CA ALA A 386 40.80 -58.11 -22.05
C ALA A 386 39.70 -59.10 -22.50
N GLN A 387 38.45 -58.66 -22.58
CA GLN A 387 37.34 -59.47 -23.10
C GLN A 387 37.55 -59.87 -24.57
N SER A 388 38.04 -58.95 -25.41
CA SER A 388 38.35 -59.26 -26.81
C SER A 388 39.48 -60.28 -26.94
N GLU A 389 40.50 -60.20 -26.09
CA GLU A 389 41.60 -61.17 -26.04
C GLU A 389 41.10 -62.53 -25.56
N GLU A 390 40.25 -62.58 -24.52
CA GLU A 390 39.61 -63.81 -24.03
C GLU A 390 38.74 -64.46 -25.12
N MET A 391 37.90 -63.68 -25.82
CA MET A 391 37.08 -64.16 -26.93
C MET A 391 37.93 -64.65 -28.11
N ALA A 392 39.05 -63.98 -28.41
CA ALA A 392 39.97 -64.41 -29.45
C ALA A 392 40.64 -65.75 -29.09
N ASN A 393 41.03 -65.92 -27.81
CA ASN A 393 41.63 -67.15 -27.30
C ASN A 393 40.64 -68.33 -27.24
N GLY A 394 39.36 -68.08 -26.92
CA GLY A 394 38.32 -69.12 -26.87
C GLY A 394 37.73 -69.50 -28.23
N ARG A 395 37.81 -68.61 -29.23
CA ARG A 395 37.32 -68.86 -30.60
C ARG A 395 37.82 -70.17 -31.25
N PRO A 396 39.11 -70.56 -31.15
CA PRO A 396 39.58 -71.84 -31.71
C PRO A 396 38.99 -73.08 -31.04
N GLU A 397 38.49 -72.99 -29.80
CA GLU A 397 37.90 -74.13 -29.08
C GLU A 397 36.42 -74.34 -29.43
N LEU A 398 35.73 -73.30 -29.92
CA LEU A 398 34.30 -73.36 -30.27
C LEU A 398 33.94 -74.45 -31.29
N PRO A 399 34.70 -74.68 -32.40
CA PRO A 399 34.41 -75.75 -33.34
C PRO A 399 34.52 -77.14 -32.70
N HIS A 400 35.47 -77.33 -31.78
CA HIS A 400 35.63 -78.58 -31.05
C HIS A 400 34.44 -78.82 -30.11
N PHE A 401 34.03 -77.82 -29.32
CA PHE A 401 32.84 -77.96 -28.48
C PHE A 401 31.56 -78.17 -29.30
N ARG A 402 31.45 -77.53 -30.48
CA ARG A 402 30.33 -77.77 -31.41
C ARG A 402 30.32 -79.20 -31.94
N SER A 403 31.46 -79.72 -32.39
CA SER A 403 31.53 -81.09 -32.90
C SER A 403 31.26 -82.11 -31.79
N GLU A 404 31.81 -81.91 -30.59
CA GLU A 404 31.47 -82.74 -29.41
C GLU A 404 29.97 -82.72 -29.11
N HIS A 405 29.35 -81.54 -29.18
CA HIS A 405 27.91 -81.39 -28.95
C HIS A 405 27.08 -82.10 -30.03
N GLU A 406 27.46 -82.01 -31.30
CA GLU A 406 26.82 -82.74 -32.41
C GLU A 406 26.97 -84.25 -32.26
N ILE A 407 28.16 -84.74 -31.87
CA ILE A 407 28.40 -86.16 -31.58
C ILE A 407 27.49 -86.62 -30.44
N ARG A 408 27.40 -85.86 -29.34
CA ARG A 408 26.49 -86.19 -28.23
C ARG A 408 25.03 -86.16 -28.66
N GLN A 409 24.60 -85.17 -29.44
CA GLN A 409 23.22 -85.10 -29.95
C GLN A 409 22.87 -86.28 -30.85
N THR A 410 23.75 -86.65 -31.79
CA THR A 410 23.54 -87.79 -32.69
C THR A 410 23.53 -89.11 -31.92
N ALA A 411 24.41 -89.29 -30.94
CA ALA A 411 24.40 -90.45 -30.05
C ALA A 411 23.08 -90.56 -29.27
N ILE A 412 22.58 -89.46 -28.71
CA ILE A 412 21.28 -89.41 -28.03
C ILE A 412 20.14 -89.75 -29.00
N ALA A 413 20.14 -89.20 -30.22
CA ALA A 413 19.12 -89.45 -31.22
C ALA A 413 19.11 -90.93 -31.68
N ASN A 414 20.29 -91.51 -31.91
CA ASN A 414 20.43 -92.92 -32.26
C ASN A 414 19.99 -93.84 -31.13
N GLN A 415 20.36 -93.51 -29.88
CA GLN A 415 19.89 -94.26 -28.72
C GLN A 415 18.37 -94.19 -28.58
N ARG A 416 17.77 -93.01 -28.79
CA ARG A 416 16.31 -92.85 -28.84
C ARG A 416 15.69 -93.69 -29.96
N ARG A 417 16.26 -93.70 -31.16
CA ARG A 417 15.77 -94.53 -32.29
C ARG A 417 15.80 -96.01 -31.92
N ARG A 418 16.92 -96.49 -31.36
CA ARG A 418 17.07 -97.89 -30.92
C ARG A 418 16.02 -98.26 -29.86
N ILE A 419 15.83 -97.39 -28.85
CA ILE A 419 14.79 -97.59 -27.84
C ILE A 419 13.40 -97.64 -28.49
N CYS A 420 13.10 -96.76 -29.45
CA CYS A 420 11.83 -96.79 -30.17
C CYS A 420 11.63 -98.05 -31.03
N GLU A 421 12.68 -98.57 -31.69
CA GLU A 421 12.64 -99.82 -32.46
C GLU A 421 12.44 -101.03 -31.54
N ASP A 422 13.16 -101.08 -30.41
CA ASP A 422 12.98 -102.11 -29.38
C ASP A 422 11.55 -102.06 -28.83
N LEU A 423 11.02 -100.87 -28.52
CA LEU A 423 9.63 -100.68 -28.09
C LEU A 423 8.62 -101.10 -29.16
N HIS A 424 8.86 -100.78 -30.44
CA HIS A 424 8.00 -101.20 -31.55
C HIS A 424 7.97 -102.72 -31.71
N THR A 425 9.11 -103.38 -31.47
CA THR A 425 9.22 -104.85 -31.51
C THR A 425 8.49 -105.51 -30.34
N ILE A 426 8.64 -104.98 -29.12
CA ILE A 426 7.97 -105.50 -27.92
C ILE A 426 6.46 -105.22 -27.97
N TYR A 427 6.04 -104.08 -28.51
CA TYR A 427 4.66 -103.60 -28.58
C TYR A 427 4.26 -103.21 -30.02
N PRO A 428 4.02 -104.18 -30.92
CA PRO A 428 3.65 -103.89 -32.30
C PRO A 428 2.28 -103.22 -32.35
N ILE A 429 2.25 -101.99 -32.88
CA ILE A 429 1.05 -101.22 -33.16
C ILE A 429 0.58 -101.58 -34.58
N LYS A 430 -0.43 -102.44 -34.71
CA LYS A 430 -1.00 -102.81 -36.01
C LYS A 430 -2.31 -102.06 -36.25
N PRO A 431 -2.55 -101.48 -37.44
CA PRO A 431 -3.82 -100.86 -37.77
C PRO A 431 -4.92 -101.92 -37.92
N ILE A 432 -6.11 -101.63 -37.41
CA ILE A 432 -7.28 -102.50 -37.60
C ILE A 432 -7.87 -102.23 -39.00
N PRO A 433 -7.94 -103.22 -39.90
CA PRO A 433 -8.49 -103.01 -41.23
C PRO A 433 -9.96 -102.55 -41.16
N GLY A 434 -10.29 -101.44 -41.82
CA GLY A 434 -11.65 -100.89 -41.91
C GLY A 434 -12.02 -99.81 -40.88
N LYS A 435 -11.15 -99.46 -39.91
CA LYS A 435 -11.36 -98.33 -38.98
C LYS A 435 -10.16 -97.38 -39.01
N SER A 436 -10.36 -96.16 -39.48
CA SER A 436 -9.31 -95.12 -39.43
C SER A 436 -8.99 -94.79 -37.96
N LEU A 437 -7.69 -94.66 -37.64
CA LEU A 437 -7.17 -94.32 -36.30
C LEU A 437 -7.39 -95.37 -35.19
N ALA A 438 -7.82 -96.60 -35.51
CA ALA A 438 -7.90 -97.69 -34.54
C ALA A 438 -6.69 -98.63 -34.66
N PHE A 439 -6.02 -98.88 -33.54
CA PHE A 439 -4.80 -99.68 -33.49
C PHE A 439 -4.89 -100.77 -32.42
N THR A 440 -4.16 -101.86 -32.62
CA THR A 440 -4.06 -102.97 -31.66
C THR A 440 -2.60 -103.10 -31.21
N ILE A 441 -2.38 -103.20 -29.91
CA ILE A 441 -1.04 -103.42 -29.33
C ILE A 441 -0.98 -104.86 -28.81
N ARG A 442 -0.09 -105.69 -29.35
CA ARG A 442 0.06 -107.12 -28.97
C ARG A 442 -1.24 -107.95 -29.01
N GLY A 443 -2.19 -107.60 -29.88
CA GLY A 443 -3.47 -108.31 -29.96
C GLY A 443 -4.51 -107.91 -28.90
N LEU A 444 -4.22 -106.90 -28.06
CA LEU A 444 -5.17 -106.32 -27.11
C LEU A 444 -5.82 -105.08 -27.74
N HIS A 445 -7.16 -105.05 -27.74
CA HIS A 445 -8.01 -103.98 -28.27
C HIS A 445 -8.21 -102.85 -27.27
#